data_AF-A0A183EA94-F1
#
_entry.id   AF-A0A183EA94-F1
#
_cell.length_a   1.000
_cell.length_b   1.000
_cell.length_c   1.000
_cell.angle_alpha   90.00
_cell.angle_beta   90.00
_cell.angle_gamma   90.00
#
_symmetry.space_group_name_H-M   'P 1'
#
loop_
_entity.id
_entity.type
_entity.pdbx_description
1 polymer ?
#
loop_
_entity_poly.entity_id
_entity_poly.type
_entity_poly.pdbx_seq_one_letter_code
_entity_poly.pdbx_strand_id
1 'polypeptide(L)'
;MNVRITLLSLIHVLYTAFANIVTEVADTTNKASLVEASVAADARPLRRTTHGEIQGYFMESSGTLAEVYEAVPYAQPPIASLRFQPPKPLGEWNETLDCGKDRMVRCVQFGEKHSKTETEDCLYLNIIIPRKQVV
;
A
#
# COMPACT_ATOMS: atom_id res chain seq x y z
N MET A 1 -18.06 -29.73 56.34
CA MET A 1 -16.63 -29.58 56.72
C MET A 1 -15.82 -29.97 55.49
N ASN A 2 -14.90 -29.09 55.03
CA ASN A 2 -13.89 -29.33 53.96
C ASN A 2 -14.25 -29.12 52.48
N VAL A 3 -14.70 -27.92 52.04
CA VAL A 3 -14.56 -27.49 50.62
C VAL A 3 -14.42 -25.95 50.50
N ARG A 4 -13.37 -25.34 51.08
CA ARG A 4 -13.03 -23.91 50.83
C ARG A 4 -11.53 -23.57 50.84
N ILE A 5 -10.64 -24.56 50.99
CA ILE A 5 -9.19 -24.32 51.17
C ILE A 5 -8.36 -24.48 49.88
N THR A 6 -8.94 -24.86 48.74
CA THR A 6 -8.17 -25.14 47.51
C THR A 6 -8.10 -24.01 46.47
N LEU A 7 -8.79 -22.88 46.64
CA LEU A 7 -8.81 -21.81 45.62
C LEU A 7 -7.81 -20.66 45.89
N LEU A 8 -7.51 -20.36 47.16
CA LEU A 8 -6.55 -19.29 47.53
C LEU A 8 -5.08 -19.71 47.34
N SER A 9 -4.75 -21.00 47.41
CA SER A 9 -3.40 -21.51 47.15
C SER A 9 -3.05 -21.51 45.66
N LEU A 10 -4.01 -21.79 44.77
CA LEU A 10 -3.80 -21.72 43.31
C LEU A 10 -3.62 -20.28 42.83
N ILE A 11 -4.30 -19.30 43.42
CA ILE A 11 -4.13 -17.87 43.09
C ILE A 11 -2.77 -17.35 43.55
N HIS A 12 -2.26 -17.78 44.72
CA HIS A 12 -0.91 -17.43 45.17
C HIS A 12 0.21 -18.05 44.31
N VAL A 13 0.04 -19.30 43.86
CA VAL A 13 1.00 -19.96 42.95
C VAL A 13 1.01 -19.29 41.58
N LEU A 14 -0.15 -18.85 41.07
CA LEU A 14 -0.22 -18.07 39.83
C LEU A 14 0.42 -16.68 39.99
N TYR A 15 0.13 -15.95 41.07
CA TYR A 15 0.67 -14.59 41.27
C TYR A 15 2.20 -14.58 41.42
N THR A 16 2.77 -15.57 42.11
CA THR A 16 4.23 -15.72 42.26
C THR A 16 4.93 -16.13 40.96
N ALA A 17 4.28 -16.90 40.08
CA ALA A 17 4.80 -17.22 38.76
C ALA A 17 4.85 -15.99 37.82
N PHE A 18 3.87 -15.09 37.90
CA PHE A 18 3.84 -13.88 37.08
C PHE A 18 4.80 -12.78 37.56
N ALA A 19 5.07 -12.67 38.86
CA ALA A 19 5.99 -11.66 39.40
C ALA A 19 7.47 -11.88 39.01
N ASN A 20 7.87 -13.14 38.76
CA ASN A 20 9.26 -13.50 38.41
C ASN A 20 9.62 -13.25 36.93
N ILE A 21 8.64 -12.89 36.08
CA ILE A 21 8.90 -12.53 34.67
C ILE A 21 9.29 -11.04 34.53
N VAL A 22 9.04 -10.21 35.55
CA VAL A 22 9.16 -8.74 35.44
C VAL A 22 10.55 -8.20 35.86
N THR A 23 11.46 -9.02 36.42
CA THR A 23 12.72 -8.50 37.00
C THR A 23 14.00 -8.72 36.17
N GLU A 24 13.91 -9.10 34.89
CA GLU A 24 15.09 -9.13 33.99
C GLU A 24 15.16 -7.90 33.06
N VAL A 25 14.65 -6.76 33.53
CA VAL A 25 14.86 -5.44 32.91
C VAL A 25 15.58 -4.54 33.92
N ALA A 26 16.90 -4.69 34.04
CA ALA A 26 17.85 -3.63 34.41
C ALA A 26 19.26 -4.21 34.61
N ASP A 27 20.10 -4.23 33.57
CA ASP A 27 21.42 -3.56 33.63
C ASP A 27 22.13 -3.57 32.26
N THR A 28 22.43 -2.35 31.78
CA THR A 28 23.63 -1.90 31.04
C THR A 28 24.43 -2.92 30.22
N THR A 29 24.74 -2.77 28.93
CA THR A 29 25.43 -1.61 28.31
C THR A 29 25.70 -1.90 26.81
N ASN A 30 25.62 -0.85 25.98
CA ASN A 30 26.31 -0.68 24.69
C ASN A 30 26.36 -1.83 23.67
N LYS A 31 25.41 -1.82 22.73
CA LYS A 31 25.72 -2.07 21.32
C LYS A 31 24.80 -1.21 20.45
N ALA A 32 25.38 -0.13 19.95
CA ALA A 32 24.79 0.66 18.87
C ALA A 32 24.50 -0.25 17.67
N SER A 33 23.45 0.09 16.93
CA SER A 33 23.05 -0.50 15.64
C SER A 33 22.55 -1.93 15.71
N LEU A 34 21.22 -2.10 15.74
CA LEU A 34 20.44 -3.04 14.90
C LEU A 34 18.94 -2.70 15.09
N VAL A 35 18.52 -1.53 14.61
CA VAL A 35 17.12 -1.36 14.19
C VAL A 35 17.07 -2.05 12.83
N GLU A 36 16.95 -3.38 12.84
CA GLU A 36 16.66 -4.13 11.63
C GLU A 36 15.27 -3.69 11.15
N ALA A 37 15.29 -2.96 10.03
CA ALA A 37 14.12 -2.58 9.28
C ALA A 37 13.32 -3.83 8.88
N SER A 38 12.24 -4.11 9.62
CA SER A 38 11.25 -5.12 9.22
C SER A 38 10.16 -4.53 8.30
N VAL A 39 10.40 -3.38 7.66
CA VAL A 39 9.47 -2.75 6.69
C VAL A 39 10.00 -2.85 5.26
N ALA A 40 10.35 -4.05 4.79
CA ALA A 40 10.91 -4.19 3.44
C ALA A 40 10.44 -5.42 2.65
N ALA A 41 9.29 -6.03 3.02
CA ALA A 41 8.64 -7.05 2.19
C ALA A 41 7.42 -6.52 1.40
N ASP A 42 6.90 -5.32 1.72
CA ASP A 42 5.66 -4.78 1.14
C ASP A 42 5.77 -3.32 0.66
N ALA A 43 7.00 -2.81 0.49
CA ALA A 43 7.21 -1.42 0.08
C ALA A 43 6.88 -1.22 -1.40
N ARG A 44 5.72 -0.64 -1.70
CA ARG A 44 5.30 -0.23 -3.06
C ARG A 44 6.01 1.06 -3.52
N PRO A 45 6.34 1.22 -4.81
CA PRO A 45 7.05 2.40 -5.29
C PRO A 45 6.16 3.66 -5.25
N LEU A 46 6.73 4.77 -4.76
CA LEU A 46 6.09 6.08 -4.69
C LEU A 46 6.76 7.07 -5.66
N ARG A 47 5.94 7.91 -6.31
CA ARG A 47 6.40 9.01 -7.17
C ARG A 47 5.54 10.24 -6.97
N ARG A 48 6.20 11.41 -6.98
CA ARG A 48 5.54 12.71 -6.98
C ARG A 48 5.32 13.17 -8.42
N THR A 49 4.08 13.48 -8.77
CA THR A 49 3.70 14.12 -10.03
C THR A 49 3.53 15.62 -9.81
N THR A 50 3.18 16.36 -10.86
CA THR A 50 2.80 17.77 -10.74
C THR A 50 1.45 17.98 -10.06
N HIS A 51 0.63 16.93 -9.90
CA HIS A 51 -0.71 17.01 -9.32
C HIS A 51 -0.81 16.36 -7.93
N GLY A 52 0.18 15.57 -7.53
CA GLY A 52 0.19 14.87 -6.24
C GLY A 52 0.99 13.58 -6.29
N GLU A 53 1.01 12.86 -5.17
CA GLU A 53 1.76 11.61 -5.05
C GLU A 53 0.98 10.40 -5.58
N ILE A 54 1.66 9.46 -6.23
CA ILE A 54 1.10 8.20 -6.72
C ILE A 54 1.88 7.01 -6.16
N GLN A 55 1.18 5.91 -5.90
CA GLN A 55 1.76 4.65 -5.44
C GLN A 55 1.51 3.54 -6.46
N GLY A 56 2.59 3.00 -7.03
CA GLY A 56 2.56 1.94 -8.04
C GLY A 56 2.78 0.55 -7.46
N TYR A 57 3.34 -0.34 -8.28
CA TYR A 57 3.82 -1.67 -7.89
C TYR A 57 5.06 -2.05 -8.69
N PHE A 58 5.79 -3.07 -8.23
CA PHE A 58 6.90 -3.64 -8.97
C PHE A 58 6.44 -4.78 -9.87
N MET A 59 6.96 -4.82 -11.09
CA MET A 59 6.75 -5.89 -12.05
C MET A 59 8.08 -6.31 -12.64
N GLU A 60 8.35 -7.60 -12.69
CA GLU A 60 9.49 -8.12 -13.44
C GLU A 60 9.01 -8.67 -14.78
N SER A 61 9.71 -8.31 -15.85
CA SER A 61 9.47 -8.84 -17.19
C SER A 61 10.80 -9.03 -17.90
N SER A 62 11.05 -10.24 -18.41
CA SER A 62 12.27 -10.58 -19.15
C SER A 62 13.57 -10.21 -18.41
N GLY A 63 13.62 -10.44 -17.10
CA GLY A 63 14.77 -10.14 -16.24
C GLY A 63 14.97 -8.65 -15.92
N THR A 64 14.04 -7.79 -16.35
CA THR A 64 14.05 -6.35 -16.01
C THR A 64 12.96 -6.05 -14.99
N LEU A 65 13.37 -5.53 -13.83
CA LEU A 65 12.45 -4.98 -12.83
C LEU A 65 11.96 -3.61 -13.28
N ALA A 66 10.66 -3.34 -13.18
CA ALA A 66 10.06 -2.06 -13.51
C ALA A 66 9.12 -1.60 -12.39
N GLU A 67 9.00 -0.29 -12.23
CA GLU A 67 7.88 0.33 -11.53
C GLU A 67 6.74 0.51 -12.50
N VAL A 68 5.54 0.12 -12.09
CA VAL A 68 4.32 0.26 -12.88
C VAL A 68 3.31 1.06 -12.08
N TYR A 69 2.70 2.04 -12.75
CA TYR A 69 1.63 2.85 -12.21
C TYR A 69 0.46 2.77 -13.20
N GLU A 70 -0.60 2.05 -12.83
CA GLU A 70 -1.80 1.94 -13.65
C GLU A 70 -2.82 3.02 -13.29
N ALA A 71 -3.58 3.45 -14.29
CA ALA A 71 -4.68 4.40 -14.14
C ALA A 71 -4.30 5.71 -13.42
N VAL A 72 -3.22 6.34 -13.86
CA VAL A 72 -2.86 7.70 -13.42
C VAL A 72 -3.73 8.72 -14.17
N PRO A 73 -4.53 9.57 -13.49
CA PRO A 73 -5.38 10.54 -14.16
C PRO A 73 -4.54 11.67 -14.76
N TYR A 74 -4.88 12.07 -15.99
CA TYR A 74 -4.19 13.19 -16.67
C TYR A 74 -5.13 14.34 -17.06
N ALA A 75 -6.43 14.16 -16.93
CA ALA A 75 -7.45 15.17 -17.24
C ALA A 75 -8.71 14.94 -16.39
N GLN A 76 -9.61 15.93 -16.36
CA GLN A 76 -10.93 15.74 -15.75
C GLN A 76 -11.76 14.72 -16.53
N PRO A 77 -12.64 13.94 -15.86
CA PRO A 77 -13.54 12.99 -16.51
C PRO A 77 -14.39 13.67 -17.61
N PRO A 78 -14.41 13.17 -18.86
CA PRO A 78 -15.11 13.80 -19.98
C PRO A 78 -16.61 13.41 -20.00
N ILE A 79 -17.25 13.47 -18.83
CA ILE A 79 -18.63 13.05 -18.61
C ILE A 79 -19.58 14.24 -18.47
N ALA A 80 -20.88 13.98 -18.57
CA ALA A 80 -21.92 14.99 -18.41
C ALA A 80 -21.66 16.25 -19.28
N SER A 81 -21.57 17.44 -18.67
CA SER A 81 -21.34 18.68 -19.38
C SER A 81 -19.98 18.77 -20.08
N LEU A 82 -19.00 17.94 -19.67
CA LEU A 82 -17.68 17.89 -20.30
C LEU A 82 -17.63 16.95 -21.52
N ARG A 83 -18.71 16.19 -21.76
CA ARG A 83 -18.79 15.30 -22.92
C ARG A 83 -18.69 16.10 -24.22
N PHE A 84 -17.89 15.59 -25.15
CA PHE A 84 -17.59 16.23 -26.45
C PHE A 84 -16.89 17.60 -26.37
N GLN A 85 -16.36 17.96 -25.20
CA GLN A 85 -15.46 19.10 -25.06
C GLN A 85 -13.98 18.67 -25.11
N PRO A 86 -13.05 19.59 -25.41
CA PRO A 86 -11.63 19.32 -25.21
C PRO A 86 -11.33 18.93 -23.76
N PRO A 87 -10.40 17.99 -23.51
CA PRO A 87 -10.00 17.59 -22.15
C PRO A 87 -9.62 18.80 -21.30
N LYS A 88 -10.09 18.80 -20.05
CA LYS A 88 -9.80 19.88 -19.09
C LYS A 88 -8.68 19.48 -18.13
N PRO A 89 -7.80 20.41 -17.73
CA PRO A 89 -6.77 20.14 -16.73
C PRO A 89 -7.36 19.61 -15.42
N LEU A 90 -6.70 18.61 -14.85
CA LEU A 90 -7.00 18.08 -13.53
C LEU A 90 -6.49 19.04 -12.45
N GLY A 91 -7.17 19.07 -11.29
CA GLY A 91 -6.65 19.73 -10.09
C GLY A 91 -5.58 18.88 -9.36
N GLU A 92 -5.01 19.43 -8.30
CA GLU A 92 -4.13 18.68 -7.41
C GLU A 92 -4.93 17.78 -6.45
N TRP A 93 -4.31 16.71 -5.97
CA TRP A 93 -4.84 15.83 -4.93
C TRP A 93 -3.89 15.78 -3.72
N ASN A 94 -4.47 15.72 -2.52
CA ASN A 94 -3.70 15.81 -1.28
C ASN A 94 -3.19 14.45 -0.78
N GLU A 95 -3.96 13.38 -1.02
CA GLU A 95 -3.64 12.03 -0.57
C GLU A 95 -2.95 11.22 -1.66
N THR A 96 -2.03 10.34 -1.29
CA THR A 96 -1.35 9.48 -2.25
C THR A 96 -2.35 8.62 -3.02
N LEU A 97 -2.38 8.78 -4.34
CA LEU A 97 -3.27 8.04 -5.22
C LEU A 97 -2.75 6.62 -5.44
N ASP A 98 -3.61 5.62 -5.23
CA ASP A 98 -3.26 4.23 -5.50
C ASP A 98 -3.38 3.92 -7.01
N CYS A 99 -2.22 3.72 -7.64
CA CYS A 99 -2.03 3.35 -9.04
C CYS A 99 -1.44 1.93 -9.16
N GLY A 100 -1.91 1.00 -8.32
CA GLY A 100 -1.51 -0.40 -8.25
C GLY A 100 -2.02 -1.31 -9.38
N LYS A 101 -1.85 -2.63 -9.22
CA LYS A 101 -2.29 -3.67 -10.17
C LYS A 101 -3.82 -3.67 -10.35
N ASP A 102 -4.25 -4.16 -11.51
CA ASP A 102 -5.66 -4.40 -11.85
C ASP A 102 -6.52 -3.13 -11.80
N ARG A 103 -5.90 -1.97 -12.03
CA ARG A 103 -6.57 -0.66 -12.03
C ARG A 103 -6.80 -0.10 -13.43
N MET A 104 -6.30 -0.76 -14.47
CA MET A 104 -6.49 -0.32 -15.87
C MET A 104 -7.94 0.06 -16.20
N VAL A 105 -8.11 1.28 -16.71
CA VAL A 105 -9.40 1.82 -17.15
C VAL A 105 -9.45 1.81 -18.67
N ARG A 106 -10.62 1.49 -19.24
CA ARG A 106 -10.86 1.54 -20.69
C ARG A 106 -11.99 2.51 -21.03
N CYS A 107 -11.83 3.20 -22.15
CA CYS A 107 -12.92 3.97 -22.72
C CYS A 107 -13.99 3.06 -23.32
N VAL A 108 -15.24 3.51 -23.31
CA VAL A 108 -16.34 2.84 -24.01
C VAL A 108 -16.05 2.80 -25.52
N GLN A 109 -16.15 1.60 -26.13
CA GLN A 109 -15.98 1.40 -27.56
C GLN A 109 -17.08 0.47 -28.11
N PHE A 110 -17.60 0.75 -29.31
CA PHE A 110 -18.60 -0.09 -29.97
C PHE A 110 -17.92 -1.13 -30.87
N GLY A 111 -18.33 -2.40 -30.77
CA GLY A 111 -17.91 -3.47 -31.70
C GLY A 111 -17.05 -4.59 -31.09
N GLU A 112 -16.61 -4.47 -29.84
CA GLU A 112 -15.90 -5.55 -29.11
C GLU A 112 -16.77 -6.20 -28.02
N LYS A 113 -16.33 -7.34 -27.49
CA LYS A 113 -16.91 -7.92 -26.28
C LYS A 113 -16.71 -6.91 -25.14
N HIS A 114 -17.80 -6.26 -24.75
CA HIS A 114 -17.80 -5.28 -23.66
C HIS A 114 -17.09 -5.84 -22.42
N SER A 115 -16.06 -5.14 -21.98
CA SER A 115 -15.49 -5.38 -20.68
C SER A 115 -16.28 -4.68 -19.60
N LYS A 116 -16.35 -5.30 -18.43
CA LYS A 116 -16.87 -4.66 -17.21
C LYS A 116 -16.06 -3.43 -16.78
N THR A 117 -14.87 -3.19 -17.36
CA THR A 117 -13.98 -2.07 -17.03
C THR A 117 -14.13 -0.87 -17.97
N GLU A 118 -15.09 -0.89 -18.90
CA GLU A 118 -15.36 0.24 -19.82
C GLU A 118 -16.18 1.34 -19.14
N THR A 119 -15.75 2.59 -19.29
CA THR A 119 -16.39 3.78 -18.71
C THR A 119 -16.10 5.02 -19.57
N GLU A 120 -16.96 6.05 -19.51
CA GLU A 120 -16.65 7.36 -20.14
C GLU A 120 -15.65 8.16 -19.29
N ASP A 121 -15.55 7.90 -17.99
CA ASP A 121 -14.44 8.38 -17.15
C ASP A 121 -13.20 7.52 -17.41
N CYS A 122 -12.48 7.82 -18.49
CA CYS A 122 -11.38 6.98 -18.98
C CYS A 122 -10.10 7.74 -19.34
N LEU A 123 -9.96 9.01 -18.97
CA LEU A 123 -8.77 9.81 -19.27
C LEU A 123 -7.64 9.54 -18.26
N TYR A 124 -7.15 8.30 -18.29
CA TYR A 124 -6.05 7.78 -17.50
C TYR A 124 -4.93 7.25 -18.39
N LEU A 125 -3.72 7.21 -17.86
CA LEU A 125 -2.55 6.63 -18.51
C LEU A 125 -1.85 5.63 -17.58
N ASN A 126 -1.03 4.76 -18.18
CA ASN A 126 -0.17 3.85 -17.45
C ASN A 126 1.29 4.26 -17.63
N ILE A 127 2.07 4.24 -16.55
CA ILE A 127 3.49 4.62 -16.56
C ILE A 127 4.31 3.37 -16.21
N ILE A 128 5.30 3.03 -17.04
CA ILE A 128 6.23 1.93 -16.80
C ILE A 128 7.65 2.51 -16.79
N ILE A 129 8.35 2.36 -15.68
CA ILE A 129 9.71 2.86 -15.48
C ILE A 129 10.65 1.67 -15.25
N PRO A 130 11.48 1.29 -16.23
CA PRO A 130 12.49 0.26 -16.03
C PRO A 130 13.50 0.68 -14.96
N ARG A 131 13.78 -0.19 -14.01
CA ARG A 131 14.89 0.00 -13.06
C ARG A 131 16.16 -0.55 -13.68
N LYS A 132 17.19 0.28 -13.77
CA LYS A 132 18.54 -0.20 -14.06
C LYS A 132 18.99 -1.09 -12.90
N GLN A 133 19.47 -2.29 -13.20
CA GLN A 133 20.24 -3.05 -12.23
C GLN A 133 21.49 -2.23 -11.89
N VAL A 134 21.68 -1.92 -10.61
CA VAL A 134 22.96 -1.39 -10.13
C VAL A 134 23.89 -2.60 -10.10
N VAL A 135 24.72 -2.73 -11.14
CA VAL A 135 25.82 -3.70 -11.20
C VAL A 135 26.98 -3.18 -10.38
#